data_AF-A0A9E1I0J4-F1
#
_entry.id   AF-A0A9E1I0J4-F1
#
_cell.length_a   1.000
_cell.length_b   1.000
_cell.length_c   1.000
_cell.angle_alpha   90.00
_cell.angle_beta   90.00
_cell.angle_gamma   90.00
#
_symmetry.space_group_name_H-M   'P 1'
#
loop_
_entity.id
_entity.type
_entity.pdbx_description
1 polymer ?
#
loop_
_entity_poly.entity_id
_entity_poly.type
_entity_poly.pdbx_seq_one_letter_code
_entity_poly.pdbx_strand_id
1 'polypeptide(L)' 'MANNTFLKVEDVAEILGVSKSYAYKIVRSLNAELKEKGFLVVSGRINRRYFLEKACYGTDKYDERNE' A
#
# COMPACT_ATOMS: atom_id res chain seq x y z
N MET A 1 -10.02 14.75 5.41
CA MET A 1 -9.98 13.74 4.32
C MET A 1 -9.92 12.37 4.96
N ALA A 2 -10.69 11.39 4.49
CA ALA A 2 -10.80 10.10 5.17
C ALA A 2 -9.40 9.47 5.33
N ASN A 3 -8.98 9.25 6.58
CA ASN A 3 -7.76 8.56 6.94
C ASN A 3 -7.90 7.08 6.55
N ASN A 4 -7.86 6.79 5.25
CA ASN A 4 -8.00 5.42 4.76
C ASN A 4 -6.69 4.69 5.00
N THR A 5 -6.58 4.08 6.19
CA THR A 5 -5.40 3.34 6.65
C THR A 5 -5.01 2.21 5.69
N PHE A 6 -5.96 1.70 4.92
CA PHE A 6 -5.77 0.61 3.97
C PHE A 6 -6.11 1.02 2.55
N LEU A 7 -5.22 0.72 1.62
CA LEU A 7 -5.44 0.84 0.18
C LEU A 7 -6.09 -0.42 -0.35
N LYS A 8 -7.03 -0.24 -1.29
CA LYS A 8 -7.55 -1.29 -2.14
C LYS A 8 -6.65 -1.49 -3.36
N VAL A 9 -6.88 -2.57 -4.09
CA VAL A 9 -6.17 -2.88 -5.34
C VAL A 9 -6.39 -1.78 -6.38
N GLU A 10 -7.59 -1.19 -6.43
CA GLU A 10 -7.91 -0.05 -7.28
C GLU A 10 -7.03 1.16 -6.96
N ASP A 11 -6.93 1.53 -5.68
CA ASP A 11 -6.09 2.65 -5.25
C ASP A 11 -4.62 2.40 -5.62
N VAL A 12 -4.13 1.17 -5.44
CA VAL A 12 -2.76 0.78 -5.82
C VAL A 12 -2.55 0.83 -7.34
N ALA A 13 -3.53 0.43 -8.13
CA ALA A 13 -3.47 0.50 -9.58
C ALA A 13 -3.39 1.95 -10.06
N GLU A 14 -4.20 2.84 -9.47
CA GLU A 14 -4.19 4.27 -9.77
C GLU A 14 -2.87 4.94 -9.37
N ILE A 15 -2.37 4.67 -8.16
CA ILE A 15 -1.12 5.26 -7.65
C ILE A 15 0.08 4.85 -8.51
N LEU A 16 0.13 3.59 -8.96
CA LEU A 16 1.25 3.08 -9.77
C LEU A 16 1.05 3.24 -11.28
N GLY A 17 -0.14 3.64 -11.73
CA GLY A 17 -0.48 3.72 -13.16
C GLY A 17 -0.44 2.36 -13.86
N VAL A 18 -0.80 1.28 -13.17
CA VAL A 18 -0.74 -0.10 -13.69
C VAL A 18 -2.13 -0.73 -13.82
N SER A 19 -2.24 -1.85 -14.55
CA SER A 19 -3.49 -2.60 -14.60
C SER A 19 -3.90 -3.14 -13.22
N LYS A 20 -5.22 -3.26 -12.98
CA LYS A 20 -5.75 -3.86 -11.73
C LYS A 20 -5.18 -5.25 -11.46
N SER A 21 -5.03 -6.07 -12.50
CA SER A 21 -4.45 -7.41 -12.40
C SER A 21 -3.00 -7.38 -11.92
N TYR A 22 -2.23 -6.38 -12.33
CA TYR A 22 -0.85 -6.21 -11.89
C TYR A 22 -0.77 -5.64 -10.47
N ALA A 23 -1.60 -4.65 -10.14
CA ALA A 23 -1.74 -4.13 -8.78
C ALA A 23 -2.10 -5.22 -7.78
N TYR A 24 -2.99 -6.16 -8.16
CA TYR A 24 -3.33 -7.31 -7.31
C TYR A 24 -2.12 -8.19 -7.01
N LYS A 25 -1.26 -8.45 -8.01
CA LYS A 25 -0.01 -9.23 -7.82
C LYS A 25 0.92 -8.53 -6.82
N ILE A 26 1.04 -7.21 -6.91
CA ILE A 26 1.85 -6.39 -5.99
C ILE A 26 1.30 -6.48 -4.57
N VAL A 27 0.00 -6.19 -4.38
CA VAL A 27 -0.66 -6.27 -3.06
C VAL A 27 -0.52 -7.66 -2.46
N ARG A 28 -0.68 -8.72 -3.27
CA ARG A 28 -0.52 -10.11 -2.82
C ARG A 28 0.91 -10.39 -2.36
N SER A 29 1.92 -9.92 -3.10
CA SER A 29 3.33 -10.10 -2.75
C SER A 29 3.68 -9.39 -1.44
N LEU A 30 3.23 -8.14 -1.28
CA LEU A 30 3.49 -7.35 -0.07
C LEU A 30 2.75 -7.92 1.15
N ASN A 31 1.54 -8.44 0.97
CA ASN A 31 0.82 -9.16 2.03
C ASN A 31 1.50 -10.49 2.39
N ALA A 32 2.17 -11.17 1.46
CA ALA A 32 2.95 -12.35 1.80
C ALA A 32 4.14 -11.99 2.70
N GLU A 33 4.87 -10.91 2.38
CA GLU A 33 5.97 -10.41 3.20
C GLU A 33 5.49 -9.98 4.61
N LEU A 34 4.36 -9.26 4.69
CA LEU A 34 3.77 -8.87 5.97
C LEU A 34 3.35 -10.08 6.81
N LYS A 35 2.79 -11.12 6.17
CA LYS A 35 2.42 -12.36 6.84
C LYS A 35 3.65 -13.09 7.39
N GLU A 36 4.75 -13.12 6.64
CA GLU A 36 6.03 -13.71 7.09
C GLU A 36 6.61 -12.95 8.29
N LYS A 37 6.43 -11.63 8.34
CA LYS A 37 6.78 -10.80 9.50
C LYS A 37 5.82 -10.95 10.70
N GLY A 38 4.80 -11.80 10.59
CA GLY A 38 3.83 -12.07 11.66
C GLY A 38 2.67 -11.08 11.75
N PHE A 39 2.50 -10.21 10.75
CA PHE A 39 1.36 -9.29 10.72
C PHE A 39 0.09 -9.95 10.17
N LEU A 40 -1.05 -9.48 10.64
CA LEU A 40 -2.35 -9.81 10.07
C LEU A 40 -2.51 -9.11 8.72
N VAL A 41 -2.87 -9.87 7.68
CA VAL A 41 -3.05 -9.37 6.32
C VAL A 41 -4.44 -9.67 5.79
N VAL A 42 -4.95 -8.81 4.90
CA VAL A 42 -6.28 -8.95 4.29
C VAL A 42 -6.11 -9.01 2.78
N SER A 43 -6.66 -10.05 2.15
CA SER A 43 -6.58 -10.18 0.69
C SER A 43 -7.19 -8.96 -0.01
N GLY A 44 -6.50 -8.44 -1.04
CA GLY A 44 -6.95 -7.27 -1.80
C GLY A 44 -6.84 -5.93 -1.06
N ARG A 45 -6.26 -5.91 0.15
CA ARG A 45 -6.00 -4.67 0.90
C ARG A 45 -4.58 -4.65 1.43
N ILE A 46 -4.02 -3.46 1.59
CA ILE A 46 -2.69 -3.26 2.16
C ILE A 46 -2.62 -1.98 2.98
N ASN A 47 -1.83 -1.97 4.06
CA ASN A 47 -1.61 -0.76 4.82
C ASN A 47 -0.95 0.31 3.94
N ARG A 48 -1.55 1.52 3.89
CA ARG A 48 -1.09 2.62 3.03
C ARG A 48 0.36 3.01 3.31
N ARG A 49 0.73 3.11 4.59
CA ARG A 49 2.08 3.52 5.00
C ARG A 49 3.12 2.50 4.53
N TYR A 50 2.83 1.22 4.76
CA TYR A 50 3.71 0.13 4.32
C TYR A 50 3.86 0.09 2.80
N PHE A 51 2.75 0.26 2.07
CA PHE A 51 2.79 0.30 0.61
C PHE A 51 3.66 1.45 0.08
N LEU A 52 3.46 2.68 0.60
CA LEU A 52 4.22 3.84 0.13
C LEU A 52 5.71 3.75 0.47
N GLU A 53 6.06 3.25 1.66
CA GLU A 53 7.45 3.03 2.07
C GLU A 53 8.17 2.02 1.16
N LYS A 54 7.46 0.96 0.75
CA LYS A 54 8.07 -0.16 0.02
C LYS A 54 8.01 -0.01 -1.50
N ALA A 55 6.95 0.58 -2.05
CA ALA A 55 6.68 0.63 -3.48
C ALA A 55 7.04 1.97 -4.15
N CYS A 56 7.04 3.07 -3.40
CA CYS A 56 7.21 4.42 -3.99
C CYS A 56 8.59 5.06 -3.72
N TYR A 57 9.61 4.27 -3.32
CA TYR A 57 11.02 4.67 -3.17
C TYR A 57 11.25 6.14 -2.76
N GLY A 58 10.87 6.49 -1.53
CA GLY A 58 11.17 7.80 -0.97
C GLY A 58 10.05 8.33 -0.10
N THR A 59 10.07 7.98 1.19
CA THR A 59 9.43 8.85 2.18
C THR A 59 10.43 9.95 2.54
N ASP A 60 10.70 10.89 1.64
CA ASP A 60 11.03 12.20 2.16
C ASP A 60 9.73 12.77 2.74
N LYS A 61 9.58 12.53 4.04
CA LYS A 61 8.80 13.33 4.98
C LYS A 61 7.47 13.87 4.44
N TYR A 62 6.46 13.00 4.33
CA TYR A 62 5.06 13.44 4.42
C TYR A 62 4.56 13.34 5.87
N ASP A 63 5.38 13.90 6.78
CA ASP A 63 4.94 14.50 8.03
C ASP A 63 5.13 16.01 7.89
N GLU A 64 4.41 16.60 6.94
CA GLU A 64 4.14 18.04 6.99
C GLU A 64 2.77 18.21 7.63
N ARG A 65 2.83 18.43 8.95
CA ARG A 65 1.98 19.31 9.74
C ARG A 65 1.05 20.15 8.85
N ASN A 66 -0.25 19.91 8.96
CA ASN A 66 -1.24 20.87 8.48
C ASN A 66 -1.42 21.92 9.58
N GLU A 67 -0.80 23.09 9.39
CA GLU A 67 -1.33 24.38 9.85
C GLU A 67 -2.24 24.93 8.75
#